data_AF-A0A7V8ZT97-F1
#
_entry.id   AF-A0A7V8ZT97-F1
#
_cell.length_a   1.000
_cell.length_b   1.000
_cell.length_c   1.000
_cell.angle_alpha   90.00
_cell.angle_beta   90.00
_cell.angle_gamma   90.00
#
_symmetry.space_group_name_H-M   'P 1'
#
loop_
_entity.id
_entity.type
_entity.pdbx_description
1 polymer ?
#
loop_
_entity_poly.entity_id
_entity_poly.type
_entity_poly.pdbx_seq_one_letter_code
_entity_poly.pdbx_strand_id
1 'polypeptide(L)'
;MRPPALFRNLYVQVLVAIALGVLVGVLFPVQGAAMKPLGDGFIKLVKMLIAPIVFSTVVVGIAQMGAMKDVGRVGLRALIYFEVVSTLALVIGLVVVTVVAPGRGLHISAAALDAGAVSSYTSAQPHTGAVDFLLGIIPDSVIGAFARGDILQVLLFSVLFGLALLHLQPRTGPLVHLIEQCSHALFGVVALVMRLAPIGAFGAIAFTIGTYGLGSLLSLGKLMAAVYLTCAFFVVVVLGTIVRLTGFSLFKLLRYVSEEIIIVLGTSSSESALPRVMAKMERLGCSKSVVGLVVPTGYSFNLDGATLYLSICVLFLAQALGVDLSLGEQIMAVLVLMLTSKGMA
;
A
#
# COMPACT_ATOMS: atom_id res chain seq x y z
N MET A 1 -18.58 -1.58 -34.25
CA MET A 1 -18.24 -0.16 -34.02
C MET A 1 -17.15 -0.09 -32.96
N ARG A 2 -15.98 0.49 -33.26
CA ARG A 2 -14.89 0.63 -32.28
C ARG A 2 -15.25 1.78 -31.33
N PRO A 3 -15.28 1.59 -30.00
CA PRO A 3 -15.65 2.66 -29.07
C PRO A 3 -14.66 3.84 -29.18
N PRO A 4 -15.08 5.08 -28.85
CA PRO A 4 -14.23 6.27 -28.96
C PRO A 4 -12.95 6.15 -28.12
N ALA A 5 -11.86 6.79 -28.57
CA ALA A 5 -10.53 6.72 -27.94
C ALA A 5 -10.51 7.07 -26.43
N LEU A 6 -11.48 7.89 -25.99
CA LEU A 6 -11.66 8.28 -24.58
C LEU A 6 -12.02 7.06 -23.68
N PHE A 7 -12.83 6.13 -24.19
CA PHE A 7 -13.19 4.88 -23.50
C PHE A 7 -12.12 3.80 -23.63
N ARG A 8 -10.98 4.09 -24.26
CA ARG A 8 -9.82 3.18 -24.30
C ARG A 8 -8.83 3.46 -23.17
N ASN A 9 -8.88 4.67 -22.60
CA ASN A 9 -8.00 5.07 -21.53
C ASN A 9 -8.54 4.53 -20.20
N LEU A 10 -7.79 3.60 -19.60
CA LEU A 10 -8.17 2.97 -18.33
C LEU A 10 -8.38 4.02 -17.23
N TYR A 11 -7.61 5.11 -17.24
CA TYR A 11 -7.80 6.26 -16.36
C TYR A 11 -9.25 6.78 -16.36
N VAL A 12 -9.80 7.02 -17.55
CA VAL A 12 -11.15 7.57 -17.72
C VAL A 12 -12.19 6.53 -17.31
N GLN A 13 -11.98 5.27 -17.67
CA GLN A 13 -12.88 4.17 -17.29
C GLN A 13 -13.01 4.05 -15.77
N VAL A 14 -11.90 4.10 -15.03
CA VAL A 14 -11.91 3.99 -13.57
C VAL A 14 -12.59 5.21 -12.94
N LEU A 15 -12.35 6.43 -13.42
CA LEU A 15 -13.04 7.62 -12.92
C LEU A 15 -14.56 7.56 -13.13
N VAL A 16 -15.00 7.14 -14.32
CA VAL A 16 -16.43 6.93 -14.61
C VAL A 16 -17.01 5.85 -13.69
N ALA A 17 -16.28 4.74 -13.51
CA ALA A 17 -16.70 3.67 -12.62
C ALA A 17 -16.82 4.11 -11.15
N ILE A 18 -15.88 4.91 -10.64
CA ILE A 18 -15.96 5.51 -9.31
C ILE A 18 -17.19 6.41 -9.21
N ALA A 19 -17.41 7.31 -10.17
CA ALA A 19 -18.56 8.22 -10.16
C ALA A 19 -19.90 7.45 -10.20
N LEU A 20 -19.99 6.39 -10.99
CA LEU A 20 -21.16 5.50 -11.01
C LEU A 20 -21.31 4.74 -9.70
N GLY A 21 -20.21 4.30 -9.08
CA GLY A 21 -20.23 3.63 -7.78
C GLY A 21 -20.76 4.55 -6.67
N VAL A 22 -20.34 5.81 -6.66
CA VAL A 22 -20.89 6.84 -5.78
C VAL A 22 -22.39 6.99 -6.01
N LEU A 23 -22.81 7.16 -7.27
CA LEU A 23 -24.22 7.35 -7.61
C LEU A 23 -25.09 6.17 -7.14
N VAL A 24 -24.65 4.93 -7.38
CA VAL A 24 -25.36 3.72 -6.93
C VAL A 24 -25.37 3.62 -5.41
N GLY A 25 -24.25 3.88 -4.73
CA GLY A 25 -24.18 3.85 -3.27
C GLY A 25 -25.11 4.87 -2.60
N VAL A 26 -25.33 6.03 -3.23
CA VAL A 26 -26.22 7.08 -2.71
C VAL A 26 -27.69 6.80 -3.00
N LEU A 27 -28.02 6.49 -4.26
CA LEU A 27 -29.41 6.33 -4.69
C LEU A 27 -30.00 4.97 -4.29
N PHE A 28 -29.16 3.93 -4.21
CA PHE A 28 -29.55 2.55 -3.99
C PHE A 28 -28.62 1.88 -2.96
N PRO A 29 -28.64 2.31 -1.68
CA PRO A 29 -27.63 1.92 -0.68
C PRO A 29 -27.58 0.41 -0.41
N VAL A 30 -28.73 -0.28 -0.41
CA VAL A 30 -28.79 -1.75 -0.23
C VAL A 30 -28.10 -2.47 -1.40
N GLN A 31 -28.37 -2.03 -2.63
CA GLN A 31 -27.74 -2.57 -3.82
C GLN A 31 -26.26 -2.21 -3.89
N GLY A 32 -25.89 -0.98 -3.49
CA GLY A 32 -24.50 -0.53 -3.39
C GLY A 32 -23.68 -1.40 -2.43
N ALA A 33 -24.22 -1.67 -1.24
CA ALA A 33 -23.61 -2.59 -0.28
C ALA A 33 -23.45 -4.01 -0.86
N ALA A 34 -24.41 -4.47 -1.67
CA ALA A 34 -24.36 -5.77 -2.34
C ALA A 34 -23.30 -5.85 -3.47
N MET A 35 -22.71 -4.74 -3.92
CA MET A 35 -21.67 -4.74 -4.95
C MET A 35 -20.28 -5.13 -4.42
N LYS A 36 -20.10 -5.34 -3.11
CA LYS A 36 -18.83 -5.74 -2.47
C LYS A 36 -18.09 -6.89 -3.19
N PRO A 37 -18.75 -7.97 -3.67
CA PRO A 37 -18.06 -9.07 -4.35
C PRO A 37 -17.30 -8.66 -5.61
N LEU A 38 -17.69 -7.58 -6.29
CA LEU A 38 -16.98 -7.06 -7.46
C LEU A 38 -15.61 -6.48 -7.06
N GLY A 39 -15.57 -5.71 -5.97
CA GLY A 39 -14.34 -5.17 -5.40
C GLY A 39 -13.44 -6.27 -4.85
N ASP A 40 -13.99 -7.15 -4.01
CA ASP A 40 -13.25 -8.28 -3.42
C ASP A 40 -12.70 -9.21 -4.51
N GLY A 41 -13.50 -9.51 -5.54
CA GLY A 41 -13.09 -10.35 -6.67
C GLY A 41 -11.91 -9.75 -7.43
N PHE A 42 -11.93 -8.44 -7.68
CA PHE A 42 -10.81 -7.75 -8.33
C PHE A 42 -9.55 -7.80 -7.47
N ILE A 43 -9.65 -7.49 -6.18
CA ILE A 43 -8.51 -7.56 -5.25
C ILE A 43 -7.94 -8.97 -5.21
N LYS A 44 -8.80 -10.01 -5.15
CA LYS A 44 -8.38 -11.42 -5.15
C LYS A 44 -7.61 -11.81 -6.42
N LEU A 45 -8.07 -11.34 -7.58
CA LEU A 45 -7.36 -11.57 -8.86
C LEU A 45 -5.98 -10.91 -8.87
N VAL A 46 -5.84 -9.70 -8.31
CA VAL A 46 -4.52 -9.05 -8.22
C VAL A 46 -3.63 -9.74 -7.20
N LYS A 47 -4.15 -10.07 -6.01
CA LYS A 47 -3.39 -10.77 -4.95
C LYS A 47 -2.77 -12.07 -5.43
N MET A 48 -3.51 -12.84 -6.23
CA MET A 48 -3.02 -14.08 -6.85
C MET A 48 -1.73 -13.89 -7.66
N LEU A 49 -1.53 -12.71 -8.27
CA LEU A 49 -0.39 -12.44 -9.13
C LEU A 49 0.83 -11.90 -8.39
N ILE A 50 0.66 -11.37 -7.16
CA ILE A 50 1.73 -10.64 -6.47
C ILE A 50 2.91 -11.54 -6.13
N ALA A 51 2.68 -12.66 -5.43
CA ALA A 51 3.75 -13.56 -5.01
C ALA A 51 4.64 -14.05 -6.19
N PRO A 52 4.09 -14.60 -7.28
CA PRO A 52 4.92 -15.05 -8.42
C PRO A 52 5.61 -13.89 -9.15
N ILE A 53 5.03 -12.69 -9.19
CA ILE A 53 5.66 -11.52 -9.81
C ILE A 53 6.81 -10.99 -8.96
N VAL A 54 6.60 -10.86 -7.64
CA VAL A 54 7.66 -10.47 -6.70
C VAL A 54 8.81 -11.45 -6.80
N PHE A 55 8.53 -12.76 -6.75
CA PHE A 55 9.56 -13.78 -6.88
C PHE A 55 10.36 -13.67 -8.17
N SER A 56 9.67 -13.70 -9.32
CA SER A 56 10.35 -13.68 -10.60
C SER A 56 11.14 -12.40 -10.82
N THR A 57 10.62 -11.23 -10.41
CA THR A 57 11.29 -9.95 -10.59
C THR A 57 12.50 -9.80 -9.66
N VAL A 58 12.39 -10.21 -8.39
CA VAL A 58 13.49 -10.16 -7.42
C VAL A 58 14.61 -11.11 -7.83
N VAL A 59 14.27 -12.37 -8.17
CA VAL A 59 15.26 -13.38 -8.54
C VAL A 59 16.01 -12.97 -9.80
N VAL A 60 15.30 -12.55 -10.85
CA VAL A 60 15.93 -12.07 -12.10
C VAL A 60 16.75 -10.81 -11.82
N GLY A 61 16.20 -9.88 -11.05
CA GLY A 61 16.88 -8.64 -10.69
C GLY A 61 18.20 -8.87 -9.94
N ILE A 62 18.24 -9.79 -8.98
CA ILE A 62 19.47 -10.11 -8.23
C ILE A 62 20.43 -10.94 -9.07
N ALA A 63 19.94 -11.94 -9.80
CA ALA A 63 20.80 -12.77 -10.64
C ALA A 63 21.45 -11.97 -11.79
N GLN A 64 20.82 -10.89 -12.25
CA GLN A 64 21.40 -9.98 -13.24
C GLN A 64 22.33 -8.91 -12.61
N MET A 65 22.43 -8.81 -11.28
CA MET A 65 23.41 -7.94 -10.63
C MET A 65 24.79 -8.58 -10.66
N GLY A 66 25.81 -7.80 -11.02
CA GLY A 66 27.19 -8.32 -11.13
C GLY A 66 27.87 -8.64 -9.78
N ALA A 67 27.38 -8.11 -8.65
CA ALA A 67 27.99 -8.35 -7.34
C ALA A 67 26.99 -8.32 -6.19
N MET A 68 27.18 -9.21 -5.20
CA MET A 68 26.40 -9.22 -3.95
C MET A 68 26.45 -7.89 -3.18
N LYS A 69 27.59 -7.19 -3.25
CA LYS A 69 27.74 -5.88 -2.58
C LYS A 69 26.73 -4.86 -3.07
N ASP A 70 26.32 -4.93 -4.35
CA ASP A 70 25.34 -4.01 -4.92
C ASP A 70 23.93 -4.29 -4.41
N VAL A 71 23.55 -5.56 -4.24
CA VAL A 71 22.27 -5.98 -3.66
C VAL A 71 22.11 -5.41 -2.25
N GLY A 72 23.11 -5.65 -1.39
CA GLY A 72 23.10 -5.18 0.00
C GLY A 72 23.08 -3.65 0.09
N ARG A 73 23.84 -2.96 -0.78
CA ARG A 73 23.85 -1.49 -0.84
C ARG A 73 22.49 -0.91 -1.22
N VAL A 74 21.80 -1.49 -2.20
CA VAL A 74 20.46 -1.03 -2.62
C VAL A 74 19.43 -1.31 -1.53
N GLY A 75 19.41 -2.53 -0.97
CA GLY A 75 18.49 -2.91 0.09
C GLY A 75 18.65 -2.05 1.34
N LEU A 76 19.89 -1.85 1.82
CA LEU A 76 20.15 -1.03 3.00
C LEU A 76 19.77 0.43 2.79
N ARG A 77 20.08 1.02 1.62
CA ARG A 77 19.67 2.39 1.28
C ARG A 77 18.15 2.52 1.26
N ALA A 78 17.43 1.52 0.74
CA ALA A 78 15.98 1.52 0.71
C ALA A 78 15.40 1.45 2.13
N LEU A 79 15.90 0.56 3.00
CA LEU A 79 15.43 0.47 4.39
C LEU A 79 15.67 1.75 5.19
N ILE A 80 16.86 2.36 5.07
CA ILE A 80 17.15 3.65 5.71
C ILE A 80 16.20 4.73 5.18
N TYR A 81 15.97 4.76 3.87
CA TYR A 81 15.05 5.70 3.25
C TYR A 81 13.62 5.51 3.79
N PHE A 82 13.10 4.28 3.81
CA PHE A 82 11.76 3.99 4.32
C PHE A 82 11.62 4.42 5.77
N GLU A 83 12.62 4.11 6.60
CA GLU A 83 12.59 4.46 7.99
C GLU A 83 12.50 5.97 8.21
N VAL A 84 13.38 6.73 7.56
CA VAL A 84 13.43 8.19 7.71
C VAL A 84 12.12 8.82 7.20
N VAL A 85 11.60 8.37 6.07
CA VAL A 85 10.40 8.94 5.45
C VAL A 85 9.13 8.60 6.24
N SER A 86 9.00 7.37 6.73
CA SER A 86 7.89 6.96 7.60
C SER A 86 7.92 7.66 8.96
N THR A 87 9.10 7.86 9.56
CA THR A 87 9.22 8.68 10.79
C THR A 87 8.81 10.13 10.54
N LEU A 88 9.24 10.72 9.41
CA LEU A 88 8.78 12.07 9.02
C LEU A 88 7.26 12.12 8.84
N ALA A 89 6.66 11.09 8.25
CA ALA A 89 5.21 10.99 8.07
C ALA A 89 4.47 11.00 9.42
N LEU A 90 4.94 10.22 10.41
CA LEU A 90 4.40 10.21 11.78
C LEU A 90 4.46 11.60 12.42
N VAL A 91 5.64 12.22 12.40
CA VAL A 91 5.85 13.53 13.03
C VAL A 91 4.95 14.58 12.40
N ILE A 92 4.84 14.60 11.07
CA ILE A 92 3.95 15.52 10.36
C ILE A 92 2.48 15.25 10.74
N GLY A 93 2.05 14.00 10.81
CA GLY A 93 0.69 13.63 11.22
C GLY A 93 0.33 14.12 12.62
N LEU A 94 1.23 13.91 13.59
CA LEU A 94 1.08 14.42 14.95
C LEU A 94 0.97 15.94 14.99
N VAL A 95 1.89 16.64 14.30
CA VAL A 95 1.91 18.11 14.28
C VAL A 95 0.60 18.64 13.70
N VAL A 96 0.15 18.10 12.57
CA VAL A 96 -1.07 18.58 11.93
C VAL A 96 -2.29 18.35 12.81
N VAL A 97 -2.45 17.19 13.46
CA VAL A 97 -3.60 16.96 14.34
C VAL A 97 -3.53 17.74 15.63
N THR A 98 -2.34 18.04 16.13
CA THR A 98 -2.19 18.92 17.29
C THR A 98 -2.65 20.35 16.96
N VAL A 99 -2.34 20.83 15.75
CA VAL A 99 -2.70 22.18 15.28
C VAL A 99 -4.17 22.28 14.86
N VAL A 100 -4.65 21.36 14.01
CA VAL A 100 -6.03 21.37 13.49
C VAL A 100 -7.03 20.95 14.57
N ALA A 101 -6.60 20.10 15.49
CA ALA A 101 -7.39 19.58 16.61
C ALA A 101 -8.81 19.11 16.23
N PRO A 102 -8.95 18.22 15.22
CA PRO A 102 -10.26 17.83 14.68
C PRO A 102 -11.16 17.11 15.69
N GLY A 103 -10.60 16.55 16.77
CA GLY A 103 -11.36 15.85 17.81
C GLY A 103 -11.90 16.76 18.92
N ARG A 104 -11.40 18.01 19.04
CA ARG A 104 -11.86 18.93 20.08
C ARG A 104 -13.31 19.34 19.85
N GLY A 105 -14.12 19.28 20.92
CA GLY A 105 -15.53 19.65 20.89
C GLY A 105 -16.50 18.51 20.55
N LEU A 106 -16.01 17.29 20.30
CA LEU A 106 -16.87 16.11 20.13
C LEU A 106 -17.37 15.55 21.48
N HIS A 107 -16.60 15.73 22.57
CA HIS A 107 -16.93 15.30 23.94
C HIS A 107 -17.67 13.96 24.02
N ILE A 108 -17.10 12.94 23.35
CA ILE A 108 -17.70 11.61 23.29
C ILE A 108 -17.49 10.96 24.66
N SER A 109 -18.58 10.62 25.33
CA SER A 109 -18.51 9.87 26.59
C SER A 109 -18.03 8.46 26.31
N ALA A 110 -16.88 8.07 26.88
CA ALA A 110 -16.34 6.71 26.78
C ALA A 110 -17.36 5.63 27.22
N ALA A 111 -18.29 5.96 28.13
CA ALA A 111 -19.34 5.08 28.60
C ALA A 111 -20.46 4.83 27.59
N ALA A 112 -20.58 5.66 26.54
CA ALA A 112 -21.52 5.48 25.44
C ALA A 112 -20.93 4.67 24.27
N LEU A 113 -19.64 4.36 24.29
CA LEU A 113 -19.01 3.49 23.31
C LEU A 113 -19.19 2.02 23.69
N ASP A 114 -19.54 1.19 22.71
CA ASP A 114 -19.62 -0.25 22.87
C ASP A 114 -18.21 -0.86 22.94
N ALA A 115 -17.73 -1.11 24.16
CA ALA A 115 -16.45 -1.79 24.39
C ALA A 115 -16.42 -3.23 23.81
N GLY A 116 -17.58 -3.87 23.65
CA GLY A 116 -17.72 -5.17 23.01
C GLY A 116 -17.32 -5.14 21.54
N ALA A 117 -17.62 -4.05 20.83
CA ALA A 117 -17.23 -3.85 19.43
C ALA A 117 -15.72 -3.70 19.22
N VAL A 118 -14.97 -3.31 20.27
CA VAL A 118 -13.50 -3.14 20.23
C VAL A 118 -12.77 -4.39 20.73
N SER A 119 -13.44 -5.21 21.54
CA SER A 119 -12.85 -6.39 22.18
C SER A 119 -12.26 -7.42 21.19
N SER A 120 -12.85 -7.55 20.01
CA SER A 120 -12.36 -8.39 18.91
C SER A 120 -11.05 -7.88 18.28
N TYR A 121 -10.76 -6.57 18.39
CA TYR A 121 -9.53 -5.96 17.89
C TYR A 121 -8.41 -5.94 18.95
N THR A 122 -8.74 -5.95 20.24
CA THR A 122 -7.76 -5.99 21.34
C THR A 122 -7.33 -7.41 21.71
N SER A 123 -8.13 -8.43 21.36
CA SER A 123 -7.86 -9.84 21.65
C SER A 123 -7.18 -10.61 20.51
N ALA A 124 -7.07 -10.02 19.31
CA ALA A 124 -6.70 -10.73 18.10
C ALA A 124 -5.20 -11.03 17.93
N GLN A 125 -4.27 -10.40 18.67
CA GLN A 125 -2.89 -10.85 18.71
C GLN A 125 -2.21 -10.53 20.04
N PRO A 126 -1.58 -11.53 20.71
CA PRO A 126 -0.62 -11.24 21.75
C PRO A 126 0.53 -10.46 21.11
N HIS A 127 0.96 -9.40 21.78
CA HIS A 127 2.09 -8.53 21.44
C HIS A 127 3.10 -9.20 20.49
N THR A 128 3.00 -8.92 19.19
CA THR A 128 4.05 -9.28 18.23
C THR A 128 5.24 -8.39 18.54
N GLY A 129 6.10 -8.87 19.43
CA GLY A 129 7.38 -8.22 19.70
C GLY A 129 8.17 -8.12 18.40
N ALA A 130 9.16 -7.23 18.37
CA ALA A 130 10.06 -7.11 17.22
C ALA A 130 10.70 -8.47 16.85
N VAL A 131 10.92 -9.34 17.83
CA VAL A 131 11.44 -10.71 17.64
C VAL A 131 10.46 -11.59 16.88
N ASP A 132 9.19 -11.66 17.29
CA ASP A 132 8.18 -12.50 16.63
C ASP A 132 7.92 -12.03 15.20
N PHE A 133 7.93 -10.70 14.98
CA PHE A 133 7.85 -10.14 13.64
C PHE A 133 9.03 -10.61 12.76
N LEU A 134 10.28 -10.50 13.25
CA LEU A 134 11.47 -10.92 12.52
C LEU A 134 11.48 -12.44 12.24
N LEU A 135 11.06 -13.25 13.21
CA LEU A 135 10.92 -14.69 13.01
C LEU A 135 9.81 -15.02 12.01
N GLY A 136 8.70 -14.27 12.00
CA GLY A 136 7.59 -14.42 11.06
C GLY A 136 7.94 -14.11 9.59
N ILE A 137 9.07 -13.43 9.34
CA ILE A 137 9.61 -13.24 7.98
C ILE A 137 10.12 -14.56 7.41
N ILE A 138 10.53 -15.51 8.25
CA ILE A 138 11.01 -16.83 7.83
C ILE A 138 9.81 -17.76 7.68
N PRO A 139 9.47 -18.22 6.46
CA PRO A 139 8.37 -19.14 6.27
C PRO A 139 8.70 -20.55 6.76
N ASP A 140 7.72 -21.23 7.37
CA ASP A 140 7.82 -22.67 7.66
C ASP A 140 8.01 -23.51 6.38
N SER A 141 7.42 -23.04 5.28
CA SER A 141 7.51 -23.67 3.96
C SER A 141 7.40 -22.62 2.87
N VAL A 142 8.30 -22.69 1.88
CA VAL A 142 8.29 -21.81 0.71
C VAL A 142 6.93 -21.90 0.00
N ILE A 143 6.45 -23.11 -0.28
CA ILE A 143 5.17 -23.31 -0.97
C ILE A 143 4.01 -22.71 -0.16
N GLY A 144 4.08 -22.82 1.17
CA GLY A 144 3.11 -22.20 2.07
C GLY A 144 3.05 -20.68 1.94
N ALA A 145 4.21 -20.01 1.88
CA ALA A 145 4.27 -18.56 1.68
C ALA A 145 3.64 -18.12 0.35
N PHE A 146 3.90 -18.84 -0.74
CA PHE A 146 3.26 -18.56 -2.03
C PHE A 146 1.75 -18.82 -2.01
N ALA A 147 1.30 -19.89 -1.34
CA ALA A 147 -0.10 -20.26 -1.28
C ALA A 147 -0.94 -19.30 -0.44
N ARG A 148 -0.38 -18.80 0.67
CA ARG A 148 -1.04 -17.80 1.54
C ARG A 148 -0.90 -16.37 1.02
N GLY A 149 0.07 -16.13 0.14
CA GLY A 149 0.35 -14.79 -0.39
C GLY A 149 1.16 -13.92 0.58
N ASP A 150 1.98 -14.55 1.44
CA ASP A 150 2.81 -13.86 2.44
C ASP A 150 3.98 -13.15 1.73
N ILE A 151 3.77 -11.90 1.30
CA ILE A 151 4.69 -11.16 0.41
C ILE A 151 6.10 -11.07 0.99
N LEU A 152 6.22 -10.79 2.29
CA LEU A 152 7.50 -10.63 2.96
C LEU A 152 8.30 -11.94 3.03
N GLN A 153 7.61 -13.07 3.25
CA GLN A 153 8.22 -14.40 3.23
C GLN A 153 8.68 -14.78 1.82
N VAL A 154 7.83 -14.49 0.81
CA VAL A 154 8.18 -14.68 -0.61
C VAL A 154 9.40 -13.84 -0.96
N LEU A 155 9.46 -12.58 -0.53
CA LEU A 155 10.58 -11.68 -0.76
C LEU A 155 11.88 -12.23 -0.15
N LEU A 156 11.88 -12.66 1.11
CA LEU A 156 13.06 -13.25 1.75
C LEU A 156 13.60 -14.43 0.94
N PHE A 157 12.72 -15.38 0.60
CA PHE A 157 13.12 -16.54 -0.21
C PHE A 157 13.66 -16.12 -1.57
N SER A 158 13.01 -15.15 -2.23
CA SER A 158 13.43 -14.65 -3.54
C SER A 158 14.82 -14.02 -3.51
N VAL A 159 15.15 -13.30 -2.43
CA VAL A 159 16.50 -12.75 -2.23
C VAL A 159 17.51 -13.87 -2.05
N LEU A 160 17.26 -14.82 -1.15
CA LEU A 160 18.17 -15.94 -0.91
C LEU A 160 18.40 -16.78 -2.18
N PHE A 161 17.32 -17.09 -2.91
CA PHE A 161 17.38 -17.84 -4.15
C PHE A 161 18.12 -17.07 -5.25
N GLY A 162 17.83 -15.77 -5.42
CA GLY A 162 18.54 -14.91 -6.37
C GLY A 162 20.04 -14.83 -6.07
N LEU A 163 20.42 -14.70 -4.79
CA LEU A 163 21.82 -14.71 -4.37
C LEU A 163 22.49 -16.06 -4.64
N ALA A 164 21.81 -17.18 -4.39
CA ALA A 164 22.33 -18.50 -4.72
C ALA A 164 22.57 -18.65 -6.24
N LEU A 165 21.63 -18.19 -7.07
CA LEU A 165 21.80 -18.21 -8.53
C LEU A 165 22.98 -17.36 -9.00
N LEU A 166 23.18 -16.19 -8.39
CA LEU A 166 24.29 -15.29 -8.67
C LEU A 166 25.65 -15.95 -8.38
N HIS A 167 25.79 -16.66 -7.25
CA HIS A 167 27.04 -17.38 -6.93
C HIS A 167 27.33 -18.56 -7.86
N LEU A 168 26.28 -19.20 -8.38
CA LEU A 168 26.40 -20.37 -9.25
C LEU A 168 26.55 -20.00 -10.74
N GLN A 169 26.66 -18.70 -11.06
CA GLN A 169 26.94 -18.25 -12.43
C GLN A 169 28.31 -18.76 -12.92
N PRO A 170 28.45 -19.11 -14.21
CA PRO A 170 27.49 -18.92 -15.30
C PRO A 170 26.47 -20.07 -15.49
N ARG A 171 26.55 -21.17 -14.71
CA ARG A 171 25.74 -22.38 -14.93
C ARG A 171 24.23 -22.16 -14.84
N THR A 172 23.80 -21.13 -14.10
CA THR A 172 22.40 -20.79 -13.85
C THR A 172 21.76 -19.90 -14.93
N GLY A 173 22.51 -19.47 -15.95
CA GLY A 173 22.02 -18.58 -17.01
C GLY A 173 20.70 -19.02 -17.67
N PRO A 174 20.55 -20.29 -18.12
CA PRO A 174 19.30 -20.77 -18.70
C PRO A 174 18.10 -20.70 -17.75
N LEU A 175 18.31 -20.98 -16.46
CA LEU A 175 17.27 -20.92 -15.44
C LEU A 175 16.83 -19.47 -15.18
N VAL A 176 17.78 -18.54 -15.10
CA VAL A 176 17.47 -17.10 -14.96
C VAL A 176 16.66 -16.61 -16.17
N HIS A 177 17.03 -17.03 -17.38
CA HIS A 177 16.29 -16.66 -18.59
C HIS A 177 14.87 -17.24 -18.60
N LEU A 178 14.69 -18.49 -18.14
CA LEU A 178 13.35 -19.08 -17.99
C LEU A 178 12.48 -18.29 -17.00
N ILE A 179 13.03 -17.91 -15.84
CA ILE A 179 12.31 -17.11 -14.83
C ILE A 179 11.96 -15.73 -15.40
N GLU A 180 12.86 -15.13 -16.19
CA GLU A 180 12.61 -13.87 -16.88
C GLU A 180 11.46 -13.97 -17.89
N GLN A 181 11.42 -15.03 -18.70
CA GLN A 181 10.30 -15.28 -19.62
C GLN A 181 8.98 -15.48 -18.87
N CYS A 182 8.99 -16.21 -17.75
CA CYS A 182 7.84 -16.34 -16.87
C CYS A 182 7.38 -14.99 -16.31
N SER A 183 8.31 -14.11 -15.90
CA SER A 183 8.00 -12.75 -15.43
C SER A 183 7.27 -11.95 -16.52
N HIS A 184 7.74 -12.01 -17.76
CA HIS A 184 7.08 -11.36 -18.89
C HIS A 184 5.66 -11.89 -19.14
N ALA A 185 5.47 -13.21 -19.06
CA ALA A 185 4.14 -13.81 -19.17
C ALA A 185 3.21 -13.35 -18.04
N LEU A 186 3.70 -13.29 -16.79
CA LEU A 186 2.94 -12.81 -15.63
C LEU A 186 2.53 -11.34 -15.79
N PHE A 187 3.42 -10.47 -16.29
CA PHE A 187 3.04 -9.09 -16.62
C PHE A 187 1.99 -9.00 -17.74
N GLY A 188 1.97 -9.96 -18.67
CA GLY A 188 0.88 -10.13 -19.63
C GLY A 188 -0.46 -10.40 -18.94
N VAL A 189 -0.49 -11.30 -17.95
CA VAL A 189 -1.69 -11.61 -17.16
C VAL A 189 -2.14 -10.38 -16.36
N VAL A 190 -1.22 -9.62 -15.76
CA VAL A 190 -1.53 -8.34 -15.09
C VAL A 190 -2.28 -7.41 -16.04
N ALA A 191 -1.79 -7.25 -17.28
CA ALA A 191 -2.45 -6.39 -18.26
C ALA A 191 -3.89 -6.84 -18.60
N LEU A 192 -4.18 -8.14 -18.55
CA LEU A 192 -5.54 -8.66 -18.70
C LEU A 192 -6.40 -8.35 -17.47
N VAL A 193 -5.92 -8.66 -16.27
CA VAL A 193 -6.65 -8.42 -15.00
C VAL A 193 -6.95 -6.93 -14.82
N MET A 194 -6.03 -6.05 -15.20
CA MET A 194 -6.23 -4.59 -15.11
C MET A 194 -7.39 -4.07 -15.97
N ARG A 195 -7.85 -4.80 -16.99
CA ARG A 195 -9.06 -4.43 -17.73
C ARG A 195 -10.33 -4.51 -16.88
N LEU A 196 -10.29 -5.26 -15.78
CA LEU A 196 -11.38 -5.40 -14.80
C LEU A 196 -11.28 -4.36 -13.68
N ALA A 197 -10.23 -3.54 -13.63
CA ALA A 197 -10.03 -2.53 -12.59
C ALA A 197 -11.21 -1.54 -12.45
N PRO A 198 -11.87 -1.07 -13.53
CA PRO A 198 -13.04 -0.21 -13.40
C PRO A 198 -14.19 -0.91 -12.65
N ILE A 199 -14.41 -2.20 -12.91
CA ILE A 199 -15.46 -2.98 -12.26
C ILE A 199 -15.16 -3.15 -10.76
N GLY A 200 -13.90 -3.43 -10.42
CA GLY A 200 -13.45 -3.50 -9.03
C GLY A 200 -13.62 -2.18 -8.27
N ALA A 201 -13.19 -1.07 -8.87
CA ALA A 201 -13.33 0.26 -8.28
C ALA A 201 -14.80 0.69 -8.12
N PHE A 202 -15.66 0.39 -9.09
CA PHE A 202 -17.10 0.60 -8.97
C PHE A 202 -17.68 -0.15 -7.77
N GLY A 203 -17.38 -1.45 -7.66
CA GLY A 203 -17.93 -2.29 -6.60
C GLY A 203 -17.48 -1.89 -5.21
N ALA A 204 -16.19 -1.56 -5.06
CA ALA A 204 -15.63 -1.11 -3.79
C ALA A 204 -16.22 0.23 -3.34
N ILE A 205 -16.28 1.24 -4.21
CA ILE A 205 -16.84 2.55 -3.86
C ILE A 205 -18.36 2.49 -3.62
N ALA A 206 -19.10 1.71 -4.42
CA ALA A 206 -20.53 1.49 -4.20
C ALA A 206 -20.80 0.83 -2.85
N PHE A 207 -19.98 -0.15 -2.45
CA PHE A 207 -20.05 -0.78 -1.15
C PHE A 207 -19.77 0.22 -0.02
N THR A 208 -18.66 0.95 -0.09
CA THR A 208 -18.29 1.93 0.96
C THR A 208 -19.41 2.95 1.16
N ILE A 209 -19.95 3.52 0.09
CA ILE A 209 -20.98 4.56 0.20
C ILE A 209 -22.35 3.96 0.57
N GLY A 210 -22.70 2.78 0.05
CA GLY A 210 -23.96 2.12 0.38
C GLY A 210 -24.03 1.63 1.83
N THR A 211 -22.90 1.20 2.41
CA THR A 211 -22.84 0.71 3.79
C THR A 211 -22.68 1.84 4.80
N TYR A 212 -21.77 2.78 4.57
CA TYR A 212 -21.47 3.83 5.55
C TYR A 212 -22.28 5.10 5.33
N GLY A 213 -22.83 5.32 4.13
CA GLY A 213 -23.59 6.50 3.76
C GLY A 213 -22.72 7.76 3.63
N LEU A 214 -23.20 8.75 2.87
CA LEU A 214 -22.53 10.06 2.78
C LEU A 214 -22.58 10.85 4.10
N GLY A 215 -23.57 10.59 4.95
CA GLY A 215 -23.73 11.28 6.23
C GLY A 215 -22.58 11.00 7.21
N SER A 216 -22.08 9.76 7.28
CA SER A 216 -20.93 9.41 8.13
C SER A 216 -19.64 10.07 7.64
N LEU A 217 -19.44 10.14 6.31
CA LEU A 217 -18.35 10.89 5.66
C LEU A 217 -18.38 12.38 6.02
N LEU A 218 -19.57 12.98 6.16
CA LEU A 218 -19.73 14.36 6.60
C LEU A 218 -19.48 14.53 8.11
N SER A 219 -19.95 13.61 8.94
CA SER A 219 -19.72 13.62 10.39
C SER A 219 -18.23 13.47 10.76
N LEU A 220 -17.49 12.66 10.01
CA LEU A 220 -16.02 12.59 10.10
C LEU A 220 -15.32 13.54 9.12
N GLY A 221 -16.05 14.45 8.47
CA GLY A 221 -15.54 15.28 7.38
C GLY A 221 -14.34 16.12 7.78
N LYS A 222 -14.31 16.63 9.03
CA LYS A 222 -13.15 17.36 9.58
C LYS A 222 -11.91 16.45 9.70
N LEU A 223 -12.08 15.23 10.20
CA LEU A 223 -10.99 14.26 10.29
C LEU A 223 -10.50 13.86 8.90
N MET A 224 -11.42 13.56 7.98
CA MET A 224 -11.09 13.20 6.60
C MET A 224 -10.36 14.33 5.88
N ALA A 225 -10.84 15.57 6.00
CA ALA A 225 -10.16 16.74 5.45
C ALA A 225 -8.76 16.89 6.03
N ALA A 226 -8.59 16.74 7.35
CA ALA A 226 -7.27 16.79 7.97
C ALA A 226 -6.32 15.70 7.42
N VAL A 227 -6.79 14.46 7.29
CA VAL A 227 -5.99 13.35 6.71
C VAL A 227 -5.60 13.65 5.27
N TYR A 228 -6.56 13.97 4.39
CA TYR A 228 -6.28 14.21 2.97
C TYR A 228 -5.40 15.43 2.72
N LEU A 229 -5.61 16.53 3.46
CA LEU A 229 -4.74 17.70 3.38
C LEU A 229 -3.33 17.39 3.87
N THR A 230 -3.18 16.60 4.93
CA THR A 230 -1.86 16.18 5.42
C THR A 230 -1.16 15.27 4.41
N CYS A 231 -1.87 14.31 3.82
CA CYS A 231 -1.33 13.47 2.75
C CYS A 231 -0.91 14.30 1.52
N ALA A 232 -1.73 15.28 1.11
CA ALA A 232 -1.40 16.17 0.01
C ALA A 232 -0.15 17.02 0.33
N PHE A 233 -0.06 17.56 1.54
CA PHE A 233 1.12 18.26 2.03
C PHE A 233 2.36 17.36 2.01
N PHE A 234 2.24 16.14 2.53
CA PHE A 234 3.34 15.17 2.57
C PHE A 234 3.84 14.83 1.16
N VAL A 235 2.93 14.56 0.23
CA VAL A 235 3.27 14.26 -1.16
C VAL A 235 3.94 15.46 -1.84
N VAL A 236 3.39 16.66 -1.71
CA VAL A 236 3.90 17.84 -2.42
C VAL A 236 5.20 18.35 -1.81
N VAL A 237 5.30 18.38 -0.48
CA VAL A 237 6.43 18.98 0.24
C VAL A 237 7.52 17.94 0.50
N VAL A 238 7.21 16.83 1.17
CA VAL A 238 8.24 15.84 1.54
C VAL A 238 8.70 15.07 0.32
N LEU A 239 7.79 14.35 -0.35
CA LEU A 239 8.15 13.57 -1.54
C LEU A 239 8.58 14.50 -2.68
N GLY A 240 7.96 15.67 -2.83
CA GLY A 240 8.38 16.66 -3.82
C GLY A 240 9.80 17.18 -3.61
N THR A 241 10.22 17.40 -2.36
CA THR A 241 11.60 17.78 -2.04
C THR A 241 12.56 16.65 -2.37
N ILE A 242 12.26 15.41 -1.94
CA ILE A 242 13.09 14.23 -2.23
C ILE A 242 13.28 14.04 -3.74
N VAL A 243 12.19 14.09 -4.50
CA VAL A 243 12.21 13.89 -5.96
C VAL A 243 12.96 15.04 -6.67
N ARG A 244 12.86 16.27 -6.16
CA ARG A 244 13.60 17.41 -6.71
C ARG A 244 15.12 17.27 -6.45
N LEU A 245 15.51 16.78 -5.28
CA LEU A 245 16.91 16.54 -4.93
C LEU A 245 17.54 15.45 -5.81
N THR A 246 16.75 14.51 -6.33
CA THR A 246 17.21 13.48 -7.27
C THR A 246 17.15 13.90 -8.74
N GLY A 247 16.74 15.13 -9.03
CA GLY A 247 16.68 15.68 -10.39
C GLY A 247 15.40 15.33 -11.17
N PHE A 248 14.41 14.72 -10.53
CA PHE A 248 13.13 14.38 -11.15
C PHE A 248 12.05 15.43 -10.84
N SER A 249 10.96 15.40 -11.61
CA SER A 249 9.78 16.23 -11.35
C SER A 249 8.68 15.37 -10.73
N LEU A 250 8.26 15.74 -9.51
CA LEU A 250 7.16 15.07 -8.81
C LEU A 250 5.90 15.01 -9.69
N PHE A 251 5.49 16.13 -10.28
CA PHE A 251 4.27 16.18 -11.08
C PHE A 251 4.33 15.32 -12.35
N LYS A 252 5.52 15.17 -12.97
CA LYS A 252 5.69 14.22 -14.09
C LYS A 252 5.57 12.78 -13.60
N LEU A 253 6.16 12.46 -12.45
CA LEU A 253 6.05 11.14 -11.84
C LEU A 253 4.59 10.80 -11.48
N LEU A 254 3.90 11.70 -10.78
CA LEU A 254 2.48 11.54 -10.42
C LEU A 254 1.59 11.37 -11.65
N ARG A 255 1.88 12.10 -12.75
CA ARG A 255 1.16 11.92 -14.02
C ARG A 255 1.45 10.56 -14.66
N TYR A 256 2.67 10.04 -14.51
CA TYR A 256 3.04 8.73 -15.05
C TYR A 256 2.36 7.57 -14.31
N VAL A 257 2.22 7.67 -12.98
CA VAL A 257 1.55 6.67 -12.13
C VAL A 257 0.09 7.01 -11.77
N SER A 258 -0.54 7.94 -12.50
CA SER A 258 -1.87 8.45 -12.15
C SER A 258 -2.96 7.38 -12.20
N GLU A 259 -2.81 6.40 -13.08
CA GLU A 259 -3.75 5.28 -13.21
C GLU A 259 -3.71 4.39 -11.98
N GLU A 260 -2.52 4.12 -11.46
CA GLU A 260 -2.29 3.32 -10.25
C GLU A 260 -2.85 4.03 -9.01
N ILE A 261 -2.60 5.33 -8.88
CA ILE A 261 -3.16 6.13 -7.77
C ILE A 261 -4.68 6.05 -7.73
N ILE A 262 -5.35 6.17 -8.88
CA ILE A 262 -6.82 6.11 -8.95
C ILE A 262 -7.34 4.70 -8.70
N ILE A 263 -6.65 3.66 -9.18
CA ILE A 263 -7.03 2.28 -8.88
C ILE A 263 -6.94 2.04 -7.37
N VAL A 264 -5.84 2.42 -6.72
CA VAL A 264 -5.69 2.28 -5.27
C VAL A 264 -6.76 3.08 -4.53
N LEU A 265 -7.08 4.29 -4.98
CA LEU A 265 -8.16 5.10 -4.40
C LEU A 265 -9.54 4.41 -4.55
N GLY A 266 -9.80 3.81 -5.70
CA GLY A 266 -11.07 3.15 -5.99
C GLY A 266 -11.23 1.79 -5.30
N THR A 267 -10.13 1.06 -5.10
CA THR A 267 -10.14 -0.29 -4.51
C THR A 267 -9.79 -0.29 -3.03
N SER A 268 -9.29 0.83 -2.50
CA SER A 268 -8.77 0.97 -1.14
C SER A 268 -7.66 -0.03 -0.77
N SER A 269 -6.94 -0.57 -1.78
CA SER A 269 -5.86 -1.54 -1.58
C SER A 269 -4.65 -1.17 -2.42
N SER A 270 -3.51 -0.96 -1.75
CA SER A 270 -2.21 -0.71 -2.40
C SER A 270 -1.69 -1.94 -3.16
N GLU A 271 -2.04 -3.17 -2.75
CA GLU A 271 -1.71 -4.41 -3.47
C GLU A 271 -2.15 -4.35 -4.92
N SER A 272 -3.32 -3.73 -5.15
CA SER A 272 -3.99 -3.73 -6.45
C SER A 272 -3.17 -3.06 -7.56
N ALA A 273 -2.23 -2.19 -7.20
CA ALA A 273 -1.35 -1.49 -8.14
C ALA A 273 0.07 -2.05 -8.21
N LEU A 274 0.50 -2.88 -7.25
CA LEU A 274 1.90 -3.30 -7.09
C LEU A 274 2.50 -3.90 -8.39
N PRO A 275 1.87 -4.90 -9.04
CA PRO A 275 2.43 -5.47 -10.27
C PRO A 275 2.58 -4.45 -11.40
N ARG A 276 1.66 -3.48 -11.47
CA ARG A 276 1.64 -2.48 -12.53
C ARG A 276 2.66 -1.38 -12.31
N VAL A 277 2.85 -0.95 -11.06
CA VAL A 277 3.92 -0.03 -10.68
C VAL A 277 5.27 -0.64 -11.04
N MET A 278 5.51 -1.91 -10.70
CA MET A 278 6.77 -2.60 -11.05
C MET A 278 7.02 -2.57 -12.57
N ALA A 279 6.03 -2.97 -13.37
CA ALA A 279 6.15 -2.95 -14.83
C ALA A 279 6.37 -1.53 -15.39
N LYS A 280 5.70 -0.50 -14.83
CA LYS A 280 5.87 0.90 -15.24
C LYS A 280 7.26 1.45 -14.87
N MET A 281 7.79 1.11 -13.71
CA MET A 281 9.12 1.55 -13.29
C MET A 281 10.21 0.93 -14.18
N GLU A 282 10.09 -0.34 -14.55
CA GLU A 282 11.00 -0.97 -15.53
C GLU A 282 10.94 -0.26 -16.90
N ARG A 283 9.74 0.03 -17.40
CA ARG A 283 9.56 0.78 -18.67
C ARG A 283 10.09 2.21 -18.62
N LEU A 284 10.13 2.81 -17.44
CA LEU A 284 10.71 4.14 -17.23
C LEU A 284 12.25 4.12 -17.27
N GLY A 285 12.86 2.93 -17.24
CA GLY A 285 14.31 2.73 -17.28
C GLY A 285 14.93 2.36 -15.94
N CYS A 286 14.14 2.11 -14.89
CA CYS A 286 14.67 1.57 -13.63
C CYS A 286 15.18 0.14 -13.86
N SER A 287 16.33 -0.20 -13.27
CA SER A 287 16.85 -1.56 -13.37
C SER A 287 15.92 -2.55 -12.68
N LYS A 288 15.73 -3.74 -13.27
CA LYS A 288 14.88 -4.82 -12.72
C LYS A 288 15.25 -5.15 -11.28
N SER A 289 16.53 -5.04 -10.94
CA SER A 289 17.02 -5.27 -9.58
C SER A 289 16.54 -4.24 -8.56
N VAL A 290 16.59 -2.95 -8.91
CA VAL A 290 16.08 -1.89 -8.03
C VAL A 290 14.55 -2.00 -7.92
N VAL A 291 13.84 -2.26 -9.02
CA VAL A 291 12.38 -2.42 -9.00
C VAL A 291 11.98 -3.63 -8.16
N GLY A 292 12.57 -4.79 -8.43
CA GLY A 292 12.28 -6.05 -7.76
C GLY A 292 12.58 -5.99 -6.27
N LEU A 293 13.66 -5.34 -5.85
CA LEU A 293 13.99 -5.25 -4.43
C LEU A 293 13.22 -4.12 -3.72
N VAL A 294 13.23 -2.91 -4.27
CA VAL A 294 12.76 -1.72 -3.55
C VAL A 294 11.23 -1.63 -3.52
N VAL A 295 10.54 -1.94 -4.62
CA VAL A 295 9.07 -1.74 -4.71
C VAL A 295 8.31 -2.72 -3.80
N PRO A 296 8.59 -4.04 -3.80
CA PRO A 296 7.94 -4.99 -2.88
C PRO A 296 8.33 -4.77 -1.42
N THR A 297 9.60 -4.44 -1.14
CA THR A 297 10.02 -4.12 0.24
C THR A 297 9.29 -2.86 0.73
N GLY A 298 9.20 -1.82 -0.11
CA GLY A 298 8.48 -0.59 0.22
C GLY A 298 6.99 -0.82 0.44
N TYR A 299 6.38 -1.78 -0.25
CA TYR A 299 4.99 -2.16 0.00
C TYR A 299 4.76 -2.60 1.46
N SER A 300 5.66 -3.42 2.02
CA SER A 300 5.53 -3.93 3.39
C SER A 300 6.11 -3.00 4.47
N PHE A 301 7.15 -2.22 4.14
CA PHE A 301 7.89 -1.42 5.14
C PHE A 301 7.69 0.10 5.03
N ASN A 302 7.14 0.62 3.93
CA ASN A 302 6.99 2.06 3.67
C ASN A 302 5.51 2.46 3.49
N LEU A 303 4.71 2.17 4.52
CA LEU A 303 3.28 2.47 4.54
C LEU A 303 2.98 3.90 5.03
N ASP A 304 3.65 4.90 4.45
CA ASP A 304 3.62 6.31 4.93
C ASP A 304 2.20 6.86 5.12
N GLY A 305 1.28 6.55 4.20
CA GLY A 305 -0.11 6.99 4.29
C GLY A 305 -0.88 6.36 5.45
N ALA A 306 -0.66 5.07 5.71
CA ALA A 306 -1.28 4.38 6.84
C ALA A 306 -0.69 4.90 8.16
N THR A 307 0.62 5.09 8.20
CA THR A 307 1.37 5.66 9.31
C THR A 307 0.88 7.08 9.65
N LEU A 308 0.69 7.94 8.65
CA LEU A 308 0.06 9.25 8.78
C LEU A 308 -1.36 9.13 9.37
N TYR A 309 -2.21 8.31 8.76
CA TYR A 309 -3.58 8.10 9.19
C TYR A 309 -3.67 7.62 10.65
N LEU A 310 -2.86 6.63 11.03
CA LEU A 310 -2.85 6.08 12.39
C LEU A 310 -2.43 7.14 13.42
N SER A 311 -1.38 7.92 13.13
CA SER A 311 -0.95 8.99 14.03
C SER A 311 -2.05 10.05 14.24
N ILE A 312 -2.78 10.38 13.17
CA ILE A 312 -3.89 11.33 13.20
C ILE A 312 -5.05 10.76 14.02
N CYS A 313 -5.43 9.50 13.79
CA CYS A 313 -6.54 8.83 14.46
C CYS A 313 -6.30 8.66 15.96
N VAL A 314 -5.10 8.31 16.39
CA VAL A 314 -4.77 8.14 17.83
C VAL A 314 -4.99 9.46 18.58
N LEU A 315 -4.44 10.56 18.08
CA LEU A 315 -4.64 11.87 18.70
C LEU A 315 -6.08 12.39 18.56
N PHE A 316 -6.75 12.12 17.44
CA PHE A 316 -8.16 12.48 17.26
C PHE A 316 -9.05 11.81 18.30
N LEU A 317 -8.85 10.51 18.55
CA LEU A 317 -9.59 9.77 19.57
C LEU A 317 -9.32 10.31 20.97
N ALA A 318 -8.07 10.60 21.30
CA ALA A 318 -7.71 11.23 22.58
C ALA A 318 -8.43 12.58 22.75
N GLN A 319 -8.39 13.44 21.74
CA GLN A 319 -9.10 14.73 21.75
C GLN A 319 -10.63 14.56 21.86
N ALA A 320 -11.21 13.59 21.14
CA ALA A 320 -12.65 13.36 21.14
C ALA A 320 -13.17 12.84 22.48
N LEU A 321 -12.37 12.03 23.18
CA LEU A 321 -12.65 11.48 24.51
C LEU A 321 -12.26 12.43 25.65
N GLY A 322 -11.63 13.57 25.35
CA GLY A 322 -11.14 14.52 26.36
C GLY A 322 -9.94 14.00 27.16
N VAL A 323 -9.17 13.06 26.60
CA VAL A 323 -7.93 12.56 27.19
C VAL A 323 -6.76 13.40 26.69
N ASP A 324 -6.09 14.08 27.62
CA ASP A 324 -4.88 14.83 27.31
C ASP A 324 -3.67 13.89 27.33
N LEU A 325 -3.16 13.55 26.14
CA LEU A 325 -1.92 12.80 26.01
C LEU A 325 -0.71 13.71 26.25
N SER A 326 0.08 13.37 27.25
CA SER A 326 1.38 13.99 27.49
C SER A 326 2.33 13.78 26.31
N LEU A 327 3.36 14.62 26.20
CA LEU A 327 4.35 14.51 25.12
C LEU A 327 5.09 13.15 25.15
N GLY A 328 5.30 12.58 26.35
CA GLY A 328 5.86 11.24 26.50
C GLY A 328 4.95 10.14 25.94
N GLU A 329 3.65 10.20 26.21
CA GLU A 329 2.67 9.24 25.68
C GLU A 329 2.50 9.38 24.17
N GLN A 330 2.56 10.60 23.63
CA GLN A 330 2.56 10.82 22.18
C GLN A 330 3.79 10.20 21.51
N ILE A 331 4.99 10.37 22.10
CA ILE A 331 6.21 9.72 21.61
C ILE A 331 6.10 8.19 21.71
N MET A 332 5.59 7.67 22.82
CA MET A 332 5.36 6.24 22.98
C MET A 332 4.40 5.71 21.91
N ALA A 333 3.30 6.41 21.66
CA ALA A 333 2.34 6.06 20.62
C ALA A 333 3.00 6.05 19.23
N VAL A 334 3.85 7.03 18.91
CA VAL A 334 4.63 7.06 17.67
C VAL A 334 5.55 5.85 17.57
N LEU A 335 6.29 5.51 18.61
CA LEU A 335 7.21 4.37 18.59
C LEU A 335 6.47 3.05 18.41
N VAL A 336 5.33 2.88 19.08
CA VAL A 336 4.46 1.71 18.90
C VAL A 336 3.91 1.67 17.49
N LEU A 337 3.34 2.77 16.98
CA LEU A 337 2.82 2.86 15.61
C LEU A 337 3.90 2.63 14.55
N MET A 338 5.13 3.07 14.81
CA MET A 338 6.27 2.87 13.92
C MET A 338 6.68 1.40 13.86
N LEU A 339 6.62 0.68 14.98
CA LEU A 339 6.88 -0.75 15.01
C LEU A 339 5.74 -1.54 14.38
N THR A 340 4.49 -1.23 14.76
CA THR A 340 3.31 -1.98 14.30
C THR A 340 2.93 -1.69 12.86
N SER A 341 3.31 -0.52 12.31
CA SER A 341 3.05 -0.21 10.90
C SER A 341 3.92 -1.02 9.94
N LYS A 342 5.07 -1.54 10.39
CA LYS A 342 5.94 -2.36 9.56
C LYS A 342 5.37 -3.76 9.45
N GLY A 343 5.16 -4.22 8.22
CA GLY A 343 4.60 -5.54 7.96
C GLY A 343 3.11 -5.68 8.24
N MET A 344 2.37 -4.57 8.30
CA MET A 344 0.89 -4.62 8.22
C MET A 344 0.37 -5.07 6.84
N ALA A 345 1.25 -5.05 5.82
CA ALA A 345 0.93 -5.31 4.42
C ALA A 345 1.11 -6.77 4.01
#